data_AF-A0A1U8NT83-F1
#
_entry.id   AF-A0A1U8NT83-F1
#
_cell.length_a   1.000
_cell.length_b   1.000
_cell.length_c   1.000
_cell.angle_alpha   90.00
_cell.angle_beta   90.00
_cell.angle_gamma   90.00
#
_symmetry.space_group_name_H-M   'P 1'
#
loop_
_entity.id
_entity.type
_entity.pdbx_description
1 polymer ?
#
loop_
_entity_poly.entity_id
_entity_poly.type
_entity_poly.pdbx_seq_one_letter_code
_entity_poly.pdbx_strand_id
1 'polypeptide(L)'
;MGKRNKKGTSKQFRWTKPMEHVFLEILAEEAQKGNKPSNTFRAVSINLVVEAISKRFQVQCDAKYVENHLRTVKNQRQIICKIRGESSCGWDDNMKMITCDRATYDAAVMAHKKYEPFLNKSIDHYDEMALVVRKDMSTGSFASTLLT
;
A
#
# COMPACT_ATOMS: atom_id res chain seq x y z
N MET A 1 -25.14 -18.74 -38.83
CA MET A 1 -24.04 -17.81 -38.45
C MET A 1 -24.52 -17.00 -37.24
N GLY A 2 -23.83 -16.82 -36.11
CA GLY A 2 -22.48 -17.19 -35.70
C GLY A 2 -22.44 -17.33 -34.17
N LYS A 3 -21.66 -18.30 -33.68
CA LYS A 3 -21.42 -18.57 -32.26
C LYS A 3 -20.63 -17.41 -31.64
N ARG A 4 -21.15 -16.74 -30.61
CA ARG A 4 -20.33 -15.93 -29.69
C ARG A 4 -19.93 -16.78 -28.49
N ASN A 5 -18.83 -17.51 -28.66
CA ASN A 5 -18.03 -18.01 -27.54
C ASN A 5 -17.51 -16.80 -26.75
N LYS A 6 -18.06 -16.53 -25.57
CA LYS A 6 -17.37 -15.69 -24.57
C LYS A 6 -16.24 -16.53 -23.97
N LYS A 7 -15.07 -16.39 -24.58
CA LYS A 7 -13.80 -16.95 -24.14
C LYS A 7 -13.46 -16.45 -22.73
N GLY A 8 -13.26 -17.41 -21.81
CA GLY A 8 -12.29 -17.36 -20.72
C GLY A 8 -12.51 -16.32 -19.62
N THR A 9 -12.80 -16.79 -18.42
CA THR A 9 -12.48 -16.08 -17.17
C THR A 9 -11.06 -15.53 -17.28
N SER A 10 -10.89 -14.20 -17.28
CA SER A 10 -9.57 -13.59 -17.29
C SER A 10 -8.82 -14.11 -16.06
N LYS A 11 -7.72 -14.83 -16.27
CA LYS A 11 -6.84 -15.29 -15.19
C LYS A 11 -6.50 -14.06 -14.33
N GLN A 12 -7.04 -13.99 -13.12
CA GLN A 12 -6.80 -12.88 -12.21
C GLN A 12 -5.30 -12.85 -11.89
N PHE A 13 -4.63 -11.72 -12.15
CA PHE A 13 -3.22 -11.55 -11.78
C PHE A 13 -3.10 -11.70 -10.26
N ARG A 14 -2.29 -12.67 -9.82
CA ARG A 14 -2.13 -13.00 -8.40
C ARG A 14 -0.77 -12.51 -7.91
N TRP A 15 -0.80 -11.54 -7.01
CA TRP A 15 0.40 -11.05 -6.33
C TRP A 15 0.96 -12.10 -5.38
N THR A 16 2.28 -12.21 -5.35
CA THR A 16 3.05 -13.05 -4.43
C THR A 16 3.87 -12.17 -3.50
N LYS A 17 4.32 -12.68 -2.34
CA LYS A 17 5.17 -11.91 -1.42
C LYS A 17 6.45 -11.36 -2.10
N PRO A 18 7.19 -12.13 -2.91
CA PRO A 18 8.35 -11.59 -3.63
C PRO A 18 7.99 -10.47 -4.63
N MET A 19 6.83 -10.56 -5.30
CA MET A 19 6.37 -9.50 -6.19
C MET A 19 5.99 -8.23 -5.43
N GLU A 20 5.31 -8.38 -4.28
CA GLU A 20 4.96 -7.29 -3.36
C GLU A 20 6.22 -6.53 -2.93
N HIS A 21 7.26 -7.26 -2.55
CA HIS A 21 8.54 -6.68 -2.14
C HIS A 21 9.14 -5.81 -3.24
N VAL A 22 9.29 -6.34 -4.46
CA VAL A 22 9.83 -5.59 -5.61
C VAL A 22 8.94 -4.39 -5.97
N PHE A 23 7.62 -4.56 -5.88
CA PHE A 23 6.65 -3.48 -6.09
C PHE A 23 6.87 -2.32 -5.09
N LEU A 24 6.98 -2.62 -3.80
CA LEU A 24 7.13 -1.62 -2.75
C LEU A 24 8.51 -0.96 -2.79
N GLU A 25 9.57 -1.73 -3.03
CA GLU A 25 10.95 -1.26 -3.16
C GLU A 25 11.05 -0.18 -4.27
N ILE A 26 10.62 -0.51 -5.49
CA ILE A 26 10.69 0.41 -6.63
C ILE A 26 9.86 1.66 -6.37
N LEU A 27 8.62 1.52 -5.86
CA LEU A 27 7.77 2.69 -5.62
C LEU A 27 8.27 3.55 -4.46
N ALA A 28 8.93 2.97 -3.45
CA ALA A 28 9.55 3.73 -2.37
C ALA A 28 10.72 4.57 -2.89
N GLU A 29 11.59 4.00 -3.73
CA GLU A 29 12.67 4.75 -4.40
C GLU A 29 12.11 5.87 -5.28
N GLU A 30 11.08 5.58 -6.09
CA GLU A 30 10.46 6.57 -6.96
C GLU A 30 9.78 7.70 -6.16
N ALA A 31 9.20 7.38 -5.01
CA ALA A 31 8.65 8.39 -4.09
C ALA A 31 9.75 9.30 -3.55
N GLN A 32 10.91 8.74 -3.16
CA GLN A 32 12.06 9.52 -2.67
C GLN A 32 12.66 10.42 -3.76
N LYS A 33 12.64 10.00 -5.03
CA LYS A 33 13.05 10.83 -6.19
C LYS A 33 12.06 11.94 -6.53
N GLY A 34 10.93 12.03 -5.83
CA GLY A 34 9.90 13.05 -6.08
C GLY A 34 8.99 12.75 -7.28
N ASN A 35 8.97 11.52 -7.79
CA ASN A 35 8.09 11.12 -8.91
C ASN A 35 6.61 10.92 -8.49
N LYS A 36 6.21 11.59 -7.40
CA LYS A 36 4.86 11.58 -6.83
C LYS A 36 4.41 13.01 -6.43
N PRO A 37 4.34 13.98 -7.37
CA PRO A 37 4.09 15.39 -7.04
C PRO A 37 2.67 15.71 -6.50
N SER A 38 1.71 14.81 -6.70
CA SER A 38 0.30 14.99 -6.32
C SER A 38 -0.31 13.75 -5.67
N ASN A 39 0.48 13.05 -4.85
CA ASN A 39 0.11 11.79 -4.21
C ASN A 39 -0.22 10.63 -5.20
N THR A 40 0.13 10.82 -6.47
CA THR A 40 -0.05 9.88 -7.58
C THR A 40 1.29 9.69 -8.27
N PHE A 41 1.67 8.44 -8.49
CA PHE A 41 2.90 8.10 -9.22
C PHE A 41 2.75 8.45 -10.69
N ARG A 42 3.84 8.93 -11.30
CA ARG A 42 3.91 9.12 -12.75
C ARG A 42 3.84 7.78 -13.47
N ALA A 43 3.36 7.78 -14.70
CA ALA A 43 3.29 6.58 -15.55
C ALA A 43 4.66 5.88 -15.70
N VAL A 44 5.75 6.66 -15.74
CA VAL A 44 7.13 6.11 -15.79
C VAL A 44 7.43 5.21 -14.59
N SER A 45 7.03 5.61 -13.37
CA SER A 45 7.26 4.82 -12.16
C SER A 45 6.40 3.55 -12.15
N ILE A 46 5.17 3.61 -12.67
CA ILE A 46 4.31 2.43 -12.84
C ILE A 46 4.92 1.44 -13.85
N ASN A 47 5.44 1.95 -14.97
CA ASN A 47 6.07 1.12 -16.00
C ASN A 47 7.34 0.44 -15.50
N LEU A 48 8.14 1.10 -14.66
CA LEU A 48 9.30 0.46 -14.02
C LEU A 48 8.90 -0.79 -13.21
N VAL A 49 7.80 -0.71 -12.46
CA VAL A 49 7.27 -1.86 -11.72
C VAL A 49 6.77 -2.95 -12.67
N VAL A 50 6.03 -2.58 -13.72
CA VAL A 50 5.54 -3.53 -14.74
C VAL A 50 6.68 -4.31 -15.37
N GLU A 51 7.73 -3.61 -15.81
CA GLU A 51 8.91 -4.22 -16.43
C GLU A 51 9.67 -5.12 -15.46
N ALA A 52 9.91 -4.65 -14.24
CA ALA A 52 10.62 -5.41 -13.21
C ALA A 52 9.86 -6.69 -12.85
N ILE A 53 8.55 -6.61 -12.61
CA ILE A 53 7.73 -7.77 -12.27
C ILE A 53 7.65 -8.75 -13.43
N SER A 54 7.39 -8.26 -14.64
CA SER A 54 7.26 -9.13 -15.82
C SER A 54 8.57 -9.86 -16.12
N LYS A 55 9.70 -9.15 -16.04
CA LYS A 55 11.03 -9.70 -16.31
C LYS A 55 11.51 -10.64 -15.21
N ARG A 56 11.41 -10.26 -13.92
CA ARG A 56 11.94 -11.06 -12.82
C ARG A 56 11.13 -12.33 -12.57
N PHE A 57 9.80 -12.26 -12.71
CA PHE A 57 8.90 -13.37 -12.38
C PHE A 57 8.34 -14.10 -13.60
N GLN A 58 8.70 -13.68 -14.82
CA GLN A 58 8.25 -14.30 -16.07
C GLN A 58 6.72 -14.36 -16.18
N VAL A 59 6.04 -13.28 -15.75
CA VAL A 59 4.58 -13.14 -15.78
C VAL A 59 4.17 -12.00 -16.69
N GLN A 60 2.95 -12.05 -17.21
CA GLN A 60 2.35 -10.93 -17.93
C GLN A 60 1.77 -9.94 -16.90
N CYS A 61 2.54 -8.91 -16.54
CA CYS A 61 2.09 -7.81 -15.70
C CYS A 61 1.72 -6.62 -16.58
N ASP A 62 0.61 -5.94 -16.24
CA ASP A 62 0.11 -4.76 -16.92
C ASP A 62 0.02 -3.62 -15.90
N ALA A 63 0.11 -2.36 -16.35
CA ALA A 63 -0.05 -1.18 -15.51
C ALA A 63 -1.33 -1.23 -14.66
N LYS A 64 -2.45 -1.71 -15.22
CA LYS A 64 -3.72 -1.88 -14.50
C LYS A 64 -3.61 -2.75 -13.26
N TYR A 65 -2.76 -3.78 -13.27
CA TYR A 65 -2.56 -4.67 -12.13
C TYR A 65 -1.74 -3.98 -11.04
N VAL A 66 -0.70 -3.24 -11.43
CA VAL A 66 0.13 -2.42 -10.54
C VAL A 66 -0.71 -1.33 -9.87
N GLU A 67 -1.52 -0.60 -10.63
CA GLU A 67 -2.40 0.45 -10.11
C GLU A 67 -3.48 -0.10 -9.15
N ASN A 68 -4.11 -1.22 -9.52
CA ASN A 68 -5.07 -1.89 -8.65
C ASN A 68 -4.41 -2.33 -7.34
N HIS A 69 -3.18 -2.84 -7.41
CA HIS A 69 -2.43 -3.27 -6.25
C HIS A 69 -2.01 -2.10 -5.35
N LEU A 70 -1.58 -0.99 -5.96
CA LEU A 70 -1.31 0.25 -5.24
C LEU A 70 -2.52 0.75 -4.45
N ARG A 71 -3.74 0.61 -5.01
CA ARG A 71 -4.97 0.92 -4.28
C ARG A 71 -5.15 0.00 -3.06
N THR A 72 -4.85 -1.29 -3.17
CA THR A 72 -4.85 -2.22 -2.03
C THR A 72 -3.88 -1.78 -0.95
N VAL A 73 -2.63 -1.49 -1.31
CA VAL A 73 -1.58 -1.02 -0.38
C VAL A 73 -2.00 0.27 0.33
N LYS A 74 -2.55 1.24 -0.41
CA LYS A 74 -3.12 2.47 0.17
C LYS A 74 -4.21 2.18 1.20
N ASN A 75 -5.10 1.23 0.90
CA ASN A 75 -6.19 0.84 1.80
C ASN A 75 -5.66 0.14 3.07
N GLN A 76 -4.69 -0.76 2.93
CA GLN A 76 -4.03 -1.43 4.06
C GLN A 76 -3.37 -0.41 4.98
N ARG A 77 -2.61 0.54 4.41
CA ARG A 77 -2.00 1.63 5.18
C ARG A 77 -3.05 2.46 5.92
N GLN A 78 -4.17 2.80 5.28
CA GLN A 78 -5.25 3.54 5.95
C GLN A 78 -5.84 2.77 7.13
N ILE A 79 -6.01 1.45 7.00
CA ILE A 79 -6.47 0.60 8.12
C ILE A 79 -5.44 0.63 9.26
N ILE A 80 -4.16 0.44 8.95
CA ILE A 80 -3.09 0.47 9.96
C ILE A 80 -3.05 1.84 10.67
N CYS A 81 -3.13 2.95 9.93
CA CYS A 81 -3.17 4.29 10.54
C CYS A 81 -4.40 4.49 11.43
N LYS A 82 -5.56 3.93 11.08
CA LYS A 82 -6.77 4.00 11.93
C LYS A 82 -6.57 3.25 13.23
N ILE A 83 -6.12 1.99 13.15
CA ILE A 83 -5.85 1.17 14.34
C ILE A 83 -4.82 1.86 15.23
N ARG A 84 -3.73 2.39 14.66
CA ARG A 84 -2.68 3.10 15.41
C ARG A 84 -3.15 4.45 16.01
N GLY A 85 -4.26 5.01 15.51
CA GLY A 85 -4.89 6.20 16.09
C GLY A 85 -5.85 5.88 17.23
N GLU A 86 -6.24 4.62 17.39
CA GLU A 86 -7.04 4.15 18.52
C GLU A 86 -6.09 3.91 19.72
N SER A 87 -6.36 4.54 20.87
CA SER A 87 -5.42 4.58 22.01
C SER A 87 -5.25 3.26 22.76
N SER A 88 -6.01 2.22 22.39
CA SER A 88 -6.06 0.94 23.09
C SER A 88 -4.98 -0.06 22.64
N CYS A 89 -4.31 0.19 21.52
CA CYS A 89 -3.23 -0.66 21.02
C CYS A 89 -1.88 0.08 21.00
N GLY A 90 -0.82 -0.66 21.31
CA GLY A 90 0.57 -0.22 21.18
C GLY A 90 1.14 -0.42 19.77
N TRP A 91 2.38 0.05 19.58
CA TRP A 91 3.19 -0.16 18.38
C TRP A 91 4.57 -0.70 18.77
N ASP A 92 4.92 -1.86 18.25
CA ASP A 92 6.27 -2.39 18.30
C ASP A 92 7.00 -2.00 17.00
N ASP A 93 7.94 -1.07 17.10
CA ASP A 93 8.68 -0.59 15.93
C ASP A 93 9.72 -1.60 15.42
N ASN A 94 10.24 -2.47 16.27
CA ASN A 94 11.22 -3.48 15.87
C ASN A 94 10.56 -4.58 15.04
N MET A 95 9.37 -5.03 15.45
CA MET A 95 8.59 -6.04 14.72
C MET A 95 7.65 -5.45 13.65
N LYS A 96 7.54 -4.11 13.59
CA LYS A 96 6.56 -3.37 12.78
C LYS A 96 5.16 -3.94 12.97
N MET A 97 4.72 -3.99 14.22
CA MET A 97 3.53 -4.73 14.65
C MET A 97 2.65 -3.85 15.54
N ILE A 98 1.34 -3.97 15.35
CA ILE A 98 0.37 -3.41 16.29
C ILE A 98 0.17 -4.42 17.42
N THR A 99 0.36 -3.99 18.66
CA THR A 99 0.28 -4.85 19.84
C THR A 99 -0.97 -4.54 20.64
N CYS A 100 -1.84 -5.51 20.84
CA CYS A 100 -3.03 -5.37 21.69
C CYS A 100 -3.14 -6.57 22.63
N ASP A 101 -3.63 -6.34 23.86
CA ASP A 101 -4.05 -7.45 24.71
C ASP A 101 -5.25 -8.19 24.10
N ARG A 102 -5.60 -9.33 24.69
CA ARG A 102 -6.67 -10.20 24.17
C ARG A 102 -8.03 -9.51 24.13
N ALA A 103 -8.39 -8.76 25.18
CA ALA A 103 -9.70 -8.11 25.27
C ALA A 103 -9.84 -7.02 24.21
N THR A 104 -8.79 -6.22 24.01
CA THR A 104 -8.72 -5.18 22.99
C THR A 104 -8.73 -5.78 21.59
N TYR A 105 -7.98 -6.87 21.35
CA TYR A 105 -8.00 -7.59 20.08
C TYR A 105 -9.41 -8.07 19.73
N ASP A 106 -10.06 -8.77 20.67
CA ASP A 106 -11.40 -9.35 20.45
C ASP A 106 -12.43 -8.25 20.16
N ALA A 107 -12.40 -7.14 20.91
CA ALA A 107 -13.27 -5.99 20.70
C ALA A 107 -13.02 -5.32 19.33
N ALA A 108 -11.76 -5.11 18.96
CA ALA A 108 -11.37 -4.48 17.70
C ALA A 108 -11.80 -5.32 16.48
N VAL A 109 -11.58 -6.64 16.52
CA VAL A 109 -11.98 -7.56 15.44
C VAL A 109 -13.51 -7.70 15.36
N MET A 110 -14.20 -7.69 16.50
CA MET A 110 -15.67 -7.72 16.54
C MET A 110 -16.28 -6.46 15.89
N ALA A 111 -15.76 -5.28 16.20
CA ALA A 111 -16.20 -4.03 15.58
C ALA A 111 -15.79 -3.95 14.10
N HIS A 112 -14.57 -4.40 13.79
CA HIS A 112 -13.95 -4.23 12.48
C HIS A 112 -13.14 -5.47 12.08
N LYS A 113 -13.81 -6.50 11.55
CA LYS A 113 -13.18 -7.76 11.11
C LYS A 113 -11.95 -7.58 10.21
N LYS A 114 -11.90 -6.49 9.41
CA LYS A 114 -10.76 -6.14 8.55
C LYS A 114 -9.47 -5.77 9.30
N TYR A 115 -9.52 -5.59 10.63
CA TYR A 115 -8.34 -5.28 11.45
C TYR A 115 -7.52 -6.52 11.79
N GLU A 116 -8.16 -7.70 11.85
CA GLU A 116 -7.58 -8.99 12.22
C GLU A 116 -6.24 -9.32 11.51
N PRO A 117 -6.01 -8.99 10.22
CA PRO A 117 -4.73 -9.25 9.57
C PRO A 117 -3.56 -8.41 10.09
N PHE A 118 -3.83 -7.28 10.76
CA PHE A 118 -2.81 -6.28 11.15
C PHE A 118 -2.53 -6.24 12.66
N LEU A 119 -3.35 -6.91 13.46
CA LEU A 119 -3.20 -6.96 14.92
C LEU A 119 -2.33 -8.16 15.32
N ASN A 120 -1.38 -7.93 16.23
CA ASN A 120 -0.49 -8.94 16.82
C ASN A 120 0.25 -9.79 15.76
N LYS A 121 0.53 -9.18 14.60
CA LYS A 121 1.25 -9.77 13.47
C LYS A 121 2.24 -8.75 12.91
N SER A 122 3.43 -9.19 12.52
CA SER A 122 4.40 -8.34 11.82
C SER A 122 3.82 -7.90 10.48
N ILE A 123 4.03 -6.63 10.14
CA ILE A 123 3.61 -6.06 8.87
C ILE A 123 4.84 -6.01 7.96
N ASP A 124 4.93 -6.97 7.04
CA ASP A 124 6.00 -7.06 6.05
C ASP A 124 6.09 -5.75 5.24
N HIS A 125 7.31 -5.22 5.07
CA HIS A 125 7.61 -4.01 4.29
C HIS A 125 6.82 -2.75 4.70
N TYR A 126 6.57 -2.60 6.02
CA TYR A 126 5.80 -1.46 6.54
C TYR A 126 6.43 -0.10 6.22
N ASP A 127 7.75 0.01 6.29
CA ASP A 127 8.46 1.28 6.09
C ASP A 127 8.41 1.70 4.61
N GLU A 128 8.58 0.76 3.68
CA GLU A 128 8.39 1.01 2.25
C GLU A 128 6.94 1.38 1.95
N MET A 129 5.97 0.64 2.51
CA MET A 129 4.55 1.01 2.43
C MET A 129 4.30 2.44 2.94
N ALA A 130 5.01 2.86 4.00
CA ALA A 130 4.93 4.22 4.53
C ALA A 130 5.40 5.27 3.53
N LEU A 131 6.51 5.02 2.86
CA LEU A 131 7.07 5.91 1.85
C LEU A 131 6.15 6.00 0.62
N VAL A 132 5.67 4.85 0.14
CA VAL A 132 4.78 4.75 -1.04
C VAL A 132 3.47 5.51 -0.83
N VAL A 133 2.88 5.41 0.36
CA VAL A 133 1.56 5.98 0.68
C VAL A 133 1.68 7.33 1.41
N ARG A 134 2.88 7.84 1.67
CA ARG A 134 3.09 9.13 2.36
C ARG A 134 2.24 10.20 1.70
N LYS A 135 1.33 10.83 2.45
CA LYS A 135 0.57 11.97 1.94
C LYS A 135 1.54 13.15 1.91
N ASP A 136 1.86 13.63 0.72
CA ASP A 136 2.63 14.86 0.57
C ASP A 136 1.74 15.99 1.11
N MET A 137 2.16 16.61 2.21
CA MET A 137 1.49 17.77 2.78
C MET A 137 1.80 18.99 1.90
N SER A 138 1.24 19.03 0.70
CA SER A 138 1.13 20.25 -0.10
C SER A 138 -0.31 20.77 -0.03
N THR A 139 -0.62 21.42 1.08
CA THR A 139 -1.67 22.45 1.11
C THR A 139 -1.08 23.58 1.94
N GLY A 140 -0.70 24.66 1.24
CA GLY A 140 0.05 25.77 1.80
C GLY A 140 -0.68 26.47 2.94
N SER A 141 0.06 26.76 4.01
CA SER A 141 -0.17 27.99 4.75
C SER A 141 0.84 29.00 4.23
N PHE A 142 0.32 30.01 3.53
CA PHE A 142 1.08 31.18 3.12
C PHE A 142 1.71 31.84 4.35
N ALA A 143 2.93 32.34 4.16
CA ALA A 143 3.53 33.31 5.07
C ALA A 143 2.57 34.47 5.34
N SER A 144 2.44 34.83 6.61
CA SER A 144 1.95 36.11 7.16
C SER A 144 2.28 36.01 8.66
N THR A 145 3.10 36.81 9.31
CA THR A 145 3.61 38.16 9.01
C THR A 145 4.84 38.36 9.91
N LEU A 146 5.96 38.84 9.36
CA LEU A 146 6.93 39.58 10.17
C LEU A 146 6.27 40.94 10.44
N LEU A 147 5.80 41.16 11.67
CA LEU A 147 5.52 42.52 12.12
C LEU A 147 6.77 43.04 12.82
N THR A 148 7.28 44.11 12.23
CA THR A 148 8.21 45.11 12.75
C THR A 148 7.76 45.63 14.12
#